data_AF-A0A3C1U704-F1
#
_entry.id   AF-A0A3C1U704-F1
#
_cell.length_a   1.000
_cell.length_b   1.000
_cell.length_c   1.000
_cell.angle_alpha   90.00
_cell.angle_beta   90.00
_cell.angle_gamma   90.00
#
_symmetry.space_group_name_H-M   'P 1'
#
loop_
_entity.id
_entity.type
_entity.pdbx_description
1 polymer ?
#
loop_
_entity_poly.entity_id
_entity_poly.type
_entity_poly.pdbx_seq_one_letter_code
_entity_poly.pdbx_strand_id
1 'polypeptide(L)'
;MKLGDRISKRRKEKGTSQEQLADIMNVSRQSVSLWENNQTIPTMDKLLQLSDVLGVSVNYLVGNELNFDEDVLPVTRAKTLFNMKLIEETLKTGLKKMRILTIVLSAVLGFFTLVLLINGDSTKYADLVIIVVIESALVSRLFLTKKKLRDSAIRDFQRDQNREYVFDFYNDYVNISIKSQKTDSKIKLSYKEFSKVVESENYYFLVDNGKYYPVDKNSLQGNVDSLRSLLRSNANTYESPVEKIDNRTSGMPLKKQGKLKLLSTLIFVLTFFTLPLAMIVVETYSQFLPNYSNLSSVENLWIMILVLPLPVASVITGLIMKKNAMKGTKNIVVGAIMGGLLIVYSSFPLVFGAYISHDYSYVNDLEKTIDFELPDKGLVTTQKFDAGSSIDSAVTECESDVLFTKEEEIVVFENKLRSSSLWSNSVDTKNFGMLSTLASFYVSSYDFIMIYNVNLGTYNELPASSGTYHMLFLAYNSNDNTMKIIEYVIEITIN
;
A
#
# COMPACT_ATOMS: atom_id res chain seq x y z
N MET A 1 -0.57 64.49 -9.56
CA MET A 1 0.88 64.21 -9.75
C MET A 1 1.24 64.52 -11.19
N LYS A 2 2.35 65.21 -11.44
CA LYS A 2 2.88 65.44 -12.80
C LYS A 2 3.72 64.24 -13.25
N LEU A 3 4.09 64.19 -14.53
CA LEU A 3 4.89 63.11 -15.14
C LEU A 3 6.18 62.81 -14.35
N GLY A 4 6.95 63.84 -14.01
CA GLY A 4 8.19 63.71 -13.26
C GLY A 4 7.99 63.11 -11.86
N ASP A 5 6.89 63.46 -11.18
CA ASP A 5 6.54 62.91 -9.87
C ASP A 5 6.26 61.40 -9.96
N ARG A 6 5.62 60.95 -11.05
CA ARG A 6 5.29 59.53 -11.27
C ARG A 6 6.52 58.71 -11.63
N ILE A 7 7.40 59.25 -12.47
CA ILE A 7 8.70 58.63 -12.78
C ILE A 7 9.52 58.47 -11.49
N SER A 8 9.67 59.55 -10.72
CA SER A 8 10.45 59.53 -9.47
C SER A 8 9.86 58.56 -8.44
N LYS A 9 8.53 58.53 -8.32
CA LYS A 9 7.82 57.60 -7.42
C LYS A 9 8.09 56.13 -7.80
N ARG A 10 7.84 55.73 -9.06
CA ARG A 10 8.03 54.34 -9.50
C ARG A 10 9.48 53.91 -9.47
N ARG A 11 10.42 54.80 -9.82
CA ARG A 11 11.86 54.54 -9.70
C ARG A 11 12.24 54.24 -8.25
N LYS A 12 11.77 55.04 -7.29
CA LYS A 12 12.02 54.84 -5.85
C LYS A 12 11.39 53.54 -5.35
N GLU A 13 10.17 53.20 -5.78
CA GLU A 13 9.51 51.93 -5.45
C GLU A 13 10.30 50.71 -5.95
N LYS A 14 10.97 50.82 -7.10
CA LYS A 14 11.89 49.79 -7.63
C LYS A 14 13.30 49.81 -7.02
N GLY A 15 13.59 50.74 -6.10
CA GLY A 15 14.91 50.86 -5.46
C GLY A 15 16.04 51.27 -6.40
N THR A 16 15.75 51.87 -7.56
CA THR A 16 16.74 52.24 -8.59
C THR A 16 17.22 53.68 -8.39
N SER A 17 18.51 53.98 -8.54
CA SER A 17 19.03 55.36 -8.54
C SER A 17 18.75 56.07 -9.87
N GLN A 18 18.83 57.41 -9.91
CA GLN A 18 18.69 58.15 -11.18
C GLN A 18 19.78 57.77 -12.20
N GLU A 19 20.96 57.43 -11.71
CA GLU A 19 22.11 57.00 -12.53
C GLU A 19 21.86 55.63 -13.12
N GLN A 20 21.42 54.67 -12.31
CA GLN A 20 21.05 53.33 -12.78
C GLN A 20 19.88 53.36 -13.77
N LEU A 21 18.87 54.22 -13.54
CA LEU A 21 17.78 54.37 -14.49
C LEU A 21 18.28 54.97 -15.82
N ALA A 22 19.22 55.91 -15.77
CA ALA A 22 19.82 56.51 -16.95
C ALA A 22 20.62 55.48 -17.77
N ASP A 23 21.38 54.62 -17.09
CA ASP A 23 22.14 53.52 -17.70
C ASP A 23 21.20 52.53 -18.40
N ILE A 24 20.13 52.08 -17.74
CA ILE A 24 19.13 51.16 -18.30
C ILE A 24 18.43 51.79 -19.51
N MET A 25 18.13 53.08 -19.44
CA MET A 25 17.44 53.83 -20.49
C MET A 25 18.36 54.31 -21.61
N ASN A 26 19.68 54.06 -21.50
CA ASN A 26 20.72 54.55 -22.40
C ASN A 26 20.58 56.07 -22.67
N VAL A 27 20.53 56.86 -21.59
CA VAL A 27 20.48 58.33 -21.61
C VAL A 27 21.42 58.90 -20.54
N SER A 28 21.70 60.20 -20.55
CA SER A 28 22.47 60.81 -19.47
C SER A 28 21.66 60.88 -18.17
N ARG A 29 22.34 60.79 -17.02
CA ARG A 29 21.75 61.04 -15.69
C ARG A 29 21.03 62.38 -15.63
N GLN A 30 21.56 63.39 -16.32
CA GLN A 30 20.95 64.70 -16.44
C GLN A 30 19.56 64.63 -17.08
N SER A 31 19.38 63.87 -18.17
CA SER A 31 18.06 63.68 -18.79
C SER A 31 17.02 63.13 -17.81
N VAL A 32 17.38 62.11 -17.02
CA VAL A 32 16.48 61.56 -15.99
C VAL A 32 16.15 62.59 -14.91
N SER A 33 17.13 63.38 -14.45
CA SER A 33 16.88 64.46 -13.50
C SER A 33 15.96 65.54 -14.06
N LEU A 34 16.13 65.92 -15.33
CA LEU A 34 15.28 66.91 -15.99
C LEU A 34 13.83 66.40 -16.11
N TRP A 35 13.65 65.11 -16.42
CA TRP A 35 12.32 64.49 -16.46
C TRP A 35 11.65 64.45 -15.09
N GLU A 36 12.37 64.02 -14.04
CA GLU A 36 11.84 63.97 -12.67
C GLU A 36 11.48 65.36 -12.12
N ASN A 37 12.23 66.39 -12.50
CA ASN A 37 11.95 67.78 -12.12
C ASN A 37 10.93 68.48 -13.03
N ASN A 38 10.30 67.75 -13.97
CA ASN A 38 9.34 68.28 -14.95
C ASN A 38 9.90 69.42 -15.83
N GLN A 39 11.23 69.46 -16.03
CA GLN A 39 11.90 70.48 -16.85
C GLN A 39 11.91 70.13 -18.33
N THR A 40 11.90 68.84 -18.67
CA THR A 40 11.77 68.33 -20.04
C THR A 40 10.82 67.14 -20.07
N ILE A 41 10.24 66.87 -21.24
CA ILE A 41 9.34 65.73 -21.47
C ILE A 41 10.12 64.68 -22.27
N PRO A 42 10.12 63.40 -21.87
CA PRO A 42 10.72 62.33 -22.68
C PRO A 42 10.01 62.20 -24.03
N THR A 43 10.75 61.83 -25.08
CA THR A 43 10.14 61.49 -26.37
C THR A 43 9.24 60.25 -26.27
N MET A 44 8.37 60.02 -27.25
CA MET A 44 7.45 58.88 -27.25
C MET A 44 8.18 57.54 -27.07
N ASP A 45 9.31 57.35 -27.77
CA ASP A 45 10.14 56.14 -27.64
C ASP A 45 10.69 55.97 -26.23
N LYS A 46 11.07 57.07 -25.58
CA LYS A 46 11.56 57.05 -24.19
C LYS A 46 10.43 56.86 -23.18
N LEU A 47 9.23 57.32 -23.47
CA LEU A 47 8.03 57.02 -22.66
C LEU A 47 7.69 55.52 -22.71
N LEU A 48 7.79 54.88 -23.88
CA LEU A 48 7.59 53.43 -24.04
C LEU A 48 8.68 52.63 -23.29
N GLN A 49 9.93 53.04 -23.40
CA GLN A 49 11.01 52.41 -22.63
C GLN A 49 10.82 52.61 -21.12
N LEU A 50 10.38 53.80 -20.69
CA LEU A 50 10.08 54.07 -19.28
C LEU A 50 8.91 53.20 -18.78
N SER A 51 7.87 52.96 -19.58
CA SER A 51 6.77 52.07 -19.19
C SER A 51 7.26 50.65 -18.92
N ASP A 52 8.13 50.12 -19.79
CA ASP A 52 8.68 48.78 -19.63
C ASP A 52 9.62 48.70 -18.42
N VAL A 53 10.55 49.64 -18.29
CA VAL A 53 11.55 49.66 -17.21
C VAL A 53 10.90 49.91 -15.86
N LEU A 54 9.87 50.76 -15.77
CA LEU A 54 9.16 51.06 -14.53
C LEU A 54 7.99 50.09 -14.25
N GLY A 55 7.64 49.21 -15.21
CA GLY A 55 6.58 48.22 -15.05
C GLY A 55 5.17 48.84 -14.93
N VAL A 56 4.94 49.95 -15.63
CA VAL A 56 3.67 50.69 -15.63
C VAL A 56 3.22 50.97 -17.06
N SER A 57 1.94 51.27 -17.28
CA SER A 57 1.45 51.69 -18.59
C SER A 57 1.98 53.08 -18.99
N VAL A 58 2.00 53.39 -20.30
CA VAL A 58 2.28 54.77 -20.76
C VAL A 58 1.20 55.74 -20.29
N ASN A 59 -0.05 55.28 -20.16
CA ASN A 59 -1.17 56.09 -19.66
C ASN A 59 -0.93 56.57 -18.22
N TYR A 60 -0.37 55.70 -17.38
CA TYR A 60 0.04 56.05 -16.02
C TYR A 60 1.04 57.21 -16.03
N LEU A 61 2.07 57.12 -16.88
CA LEU A 61 3.11 58.15 -16.97
C LEU A 61 2.51 59.50 -17.39
N VAL A 62 1.71 59.51 -18.46
CA VAL A 62 1.16 60.74 -19.07
C VAL A 62 -0.01 61.31 -18.28
N GLY A 63 -0.71 60.51 -17.47
CA GLY A 63 -1.70 60.99 -16.50
C GLY A 63 -3.13 60.98 -16.94
N ASN A 64 -3.49 60.03 -17.80
CA ASN A 64 -4.89 59.73 -18.05
C ASN A 64 -5.41 58.97 -16.81
N GLU A 65 -6.14 59.68 -15.94
CA GLU A 65 -6.72 59.16 -14.69
C GLU A 65 -7.85 58.16 -14.95
N LEU A 66 -7.51 56.94 -15.38
CA LEU A 66 -8.43 55.81 -15.40
C LEU A 66 -7.80 54.65 -14.61
N ASN A 67 -8.25 54.51 -13.36
CA ASN A 67 -8.08 53.36 -12.46
C ASN A 67 -6.65 52.86 -12.21
N PHE A 68 -6.12 53.19 -11.02
CA PHE A 68 -4.81 52.75 -10.50
C PHE A 68 -4.57 51.22 -10.50
N ASP A 69 -5.62 50.39 -10.62
CA ASP A 69 -5.52 48.93 -10.71
C ASP A 69 -5.25 48.40 -12.14
N GLU A 70 -5.45 49.18 -13.21
CA GLU A 70 -5.25 48.76 -14.61
C GLU A 70 -3.89 49.16 -15.20
N ASP A 71 -3.06 49.89 -14.45
CA ASP A 71 -1.83 50.52 -14.94
C ASP A 71 -0.53 49.73 -14.68
N VAL A 72 -0.61 48.58 -14.02
CA VAL A 72 0.52 47.64 -13.89
C VAL A 72 0.45 46.68 -15.07
N LEU A 73 1.56 46.43 -15.75
CA LEU A 73 1.59 45.42 -16.81
C LEU A 73 1.62 44.01 -16.17
N PRO A 74 0.84 43.04 -16.68
CA PRO A 74 0.93 41.68 -16.19
C PRO A 74 2.31 41.09 -16.47
N VAL A 75 2.84 40.31 -15.52
CA VAL A 75 4.08 39.53 -15.63
C VAL A 75 4.00 38.58 -16.84
N THR A 76 2.85 37.97 -17.05
CA THR A 76 2.56 37.15 -18.22
C THR A 76 1.05 37.10 -18.47
N ARG A 77 0.68 36.83 -19.72
CA ARG A 77 -0.70 36.59 -20.13
C ARG A 77 -0.86 35.17 -20.65
N ALA A 78 -2.00 34.53 -20.40
CA ALA A 78 -2.36 33.24 -21.01
C ALA A 78 -3.80 33.27 -21.50
N LYS A 79 -4.09 32.47 -22.53
CA LYS A 79 -5.44 32.32 -23.07
C LYS A 79 -5.80 30.85 -23.20
N THR A 80 -6.88 30.45 -22.54
CA THR A 80 -7.37 29.07 -22.59
C THR A 80 -8.74 29.02 -23.23
N LEU A 81 -8.84 28.28 -24.32
CA LEU A 81 -10.12 27.94 -24.92
C LEU A 81 -10.64 26.65 -24.28
N PHE A 82 -11.87 26.69 -23.77
CA PHE A 82 -12.51 25.50 -23.25
C PHE A 82 -12.80 24.53 -24.39
N ASN A 83 -12.09 23.40 -24.44
CA ASN A 83 -12.18 22.40 -25.50
C ASN A 83 -12.17 20.97 -24.94
N MET A 84 -12.47 20.00 -25.81
CA MET A 84 -12.47 18.57 -25.42
C MET A 84 -11.10 18.06 -24.96
N LYS A 85 -10.00 18.63 -25.48
CA LYS A 85 -8.63 18.23 -25.11
C LYS A 85 -8.34 18.54 -23.63
N LEU A 86 -8.78 19.71 -23.16
CA LEU A 86 -8.70 20.11 -21.76
C LEU A 86 -9.51 19.20 -20.83
N ILE A 87 -10.71 18.79 -21.27
CA ILE A 87 -11.56 17.84 -20.55
C ILE A 87 -10.89 16.47 -20.45
N GLU A 88 -10.27 15.99 -21.53
CA GLU A 88 -9.56 14.71 -21.49
C GLU A 88 -8.35 14.74 -20.54
N GLU A 89 -7.60 15.83 -20.47
CA GLU A 89 -6.46 15.96 -19.55
C GLU A 89 -6.87 16.05 -18.08
N THR A 90 -7.95 16.78 -17.77
CA THR A 90 -8.51 16.82 -16.41
C THR A 90 -9.00 15.44 -15.97
N LEU A 91 -9.72 14.72 -16.85
CA LEU A 91 -10.17 13.35 -16.60
C LEU A 91 -8.99 12.39 -16.40
N LYS A 92 -7.96 12.45 -17.25
CA LYS A 92 -6.75 11.60 -17.11
C LYS A 92 -6.08 11.79 -15.76
N THR A 93 -5.95 13.04 -15.30
CA THR A 93 -5.30 13.37 -14.03
C THR A 93 -6.12 12.90 -12.84
N GLY A 94 -7.44 13.12 -12.85
CA GLY A 94 -8.34 12.65 -11.78
C GLY A 94 -8.45 11.13 -11.69
N LEU A 95 -8.52 10.45 -12.84
CA LEU A 95 -8.67 8.98 -12.91
C LEU A 95 -7.38 8.22 -12.55
N LYS A 96 -6.20 8.86 -12.66
CA LYS A 96 -4.90 8.21 -12.38
C LYS A 96 -4.81 7.64 -10.97
N LYS A 97 -5.24 8.39 -9.95
CA LYS A 97 -5.25 7.93 -8.55
C LYS A 97 -6.19 6.75 -8.35
N MET A 98 -7.40 6.82 -8.92
CA MET A 98 -8.37 5.72 -8.82
C MET A 98 -7.90 4.45 -9.53
N ARG A 99 -7.31 4.58 -10.73
CA ARG A 99 -6.77 3.44 -11.48
C ARG A 99 -5.69 2.69 -10.68
N ILE A 100 -4.77 3.42 -10.04
CA ILE A 100 -3.72 2.82 -9.20
C ILE A 100 -4.34 2.07 -8.02
N LEU A 101 -5.30 2.69 -7.33
CA LEU A 101 -5.98 2.05 -6.18
C LEU A 101 -6.63 0.72 -6.57
N THR A 102 -7.35 0.68 -7.69
CA THR A 102 -7.97 -0.58 -8.16
C THR A 102 -6.97 -1.61 -8.65
N ILE A 103 -5.88 -1.21 -9.32
CA ILE A 103 -4.83 -2.17 -9.71
C ILE A 103 -4.23 -2.84 -8.47
N VAL A 104 -3.98 -2.05 -7.41
CA VAL A 104 -3.46 -2.58 -6.14
C VAL A 104 -4.48 -3.51 -5.49
N LEU A 105 -5.75 -3.10 -5.41
CA LEU A 105 -6.80 -3.92 -4.80
C LEU A 105 -7.02 -5.23 -5.57
N SER A 106 -7.00 -5.20 -6.90
CA SER A 106 -7.10 -6.39 -7.73
C SER A 106 -5.87 -7.30 -7.60
N ALA A 107 -4.67 -6.73 -7.46
CA ALA A 107 -3.47 -7.54 -7.21
C ALA A 107 -3.54 -8.25 -5.85
N VAL A 108 -4.09 -7.60 -4.82
CA VAL A 108 -4.31 -8.19 -3.49
C VAL A 108 -5.33 -9.32 -3.56
N LEU A 109 -6.49 -9.08 -4.18
CA LEU A 109 -7.54 -10.09 -4.31
C LEU A 109 -7.10 -11.27 -5.17
N GLY A 110 -6.41 -11.02 -6.29
CA GLY A 110 -5.80 -12.07 -7.12
C GLY A 110 -4.73 -12.89 -6.40
N PHE A 111 -4.02 -12.31 -5.43
CA PHE A 111 -3.14 -13.08 -4.55
C PHE A 111 -3.93 -14.01 -3.63
N PHE A 112 -5.00 -13.50 -3.00
CA PHE A 112 -5.87 -14.32 -2.16
C PHE A 112 -6.53 -15.47 -2.93
N THR A 113 -6.99 -15.26 -4.16
CA THR A 113 -7.54 -16.35 -4.99
C THR A 113 -6.49 -17.41 -5.28
N LEU A 114 -5.25 -17.02 -5.57
CA LEU A 114 -4.15 -17.96 -5.80
C LEU A 114 -3.87 -18.82 -4.56
N VAL A 115 -3.84 -18.21 -3.37
CA VAL A 115 -3.66 -18.93 -2.10
C VAL A 115 -4.77 -19.98 -1.91
N LEU A 116 -6.03 -19.58 -2.13
CA LEU A 116 -7.17 -20.49 -2.00
C LEU A 116 -7.12 -21.66 -2.99
N LEU A 117 -6.66 -21.42 -4.22
CA LEU A 117 -6.53 -22.47 -5.24
C LEU A 117 -5.43 -23.49 -4.91
N ILE A 118 -4.32 -23.06 -4.30
CA ILE A 118 -3.22 -23.96 -3.93
C ILE A 118 -3.65 -24.92 -2.81
N ASN A 119 -4.50 -24.45 -1.89
CA ASN A 119 -4.89 -25.25 -0.71
C ASN A 119 -5.91 -26.37 -1.01
N GLY A 120 -6.32 -26.56 -2.27
CA GLY A 120 -7.04 -27.77 -2.77
C GLY A 120 -8.43 -28.07 -2.18
N ASP A 121 -8.88 -27.29 -1.19
CA ASP A 121 -10.10 -27.57 -0.43
C ASP A 121 -11.36 -27.16 -1.21
N SER A 122 -12.11 -28.18 -1.65
CA SER A 122 -13.34 -28.01 -2.41
C SER A 122 -14.43 -27.23 -1.67
N THR A 123 -14.36 -27.09 -0.34
CA THR A 123 -15.34 -26.29 0.42
C THR A 123 -15.16 -24.78 0.22
N LYS A 124 -14.02 -24.35 -0.34
CA LYS A 124 -13.66 -22.93 -0.53
C LYS A 124 -14.02 -22.36 -1.91
N TYR A 125 -14.71 -23.12 -2.77
CA TYR A 125 -15.20 -22.60 -4.05
C TYR A 125 -16.16 -21.42 -3.87
N ALA A 126 -16.91 -21.37 -2.77
CA ALA A 126 -17.76 -20.23 -2.43
C ALA A 126 -16.95 -18.95 -2.25
N ASP A 127 -15.81 -19.02 -1.56
CA ASP A 127 -14.91 -17.88 -1.33
C ASP A 127 -14.30 -17.38 -2.64
N LEU A 128 -13.91 -18.29 -3.54
CA LEU A 128 -13.44 -17.95 -4.89
C LEU A 128 -14.49 -17.18 -5.69
N VAL A 129 -15.75 -17.63 -5.67
CA VAL A 129 -16.85 -16.94 -6.35
C VAL A 129 -17.05 -15.54 -5.77
N ILE A 130 -17.01 -15.38 -4.45
CA ILE A 130 -17.14 -14.08 -3.78
C ILE A 130 -16.01 -13.14 -4.21
N ILE A 131 -14.76 -13.60 -4.23
CA ILE A 131 -13.62 -12.76 -4.64
C ILE A 131 -13.76 -12.31 -6.11
N VAL A 132 -14.14 -13.22 -7.01
CA VAL A 132 -14.36 -12.88 -8.44
C VAL A 132 -15.50 -11.85 -8.59
N VAL A 133 -16.57 -11.99 -7.82
CA VAL A 133 -17.66 -11.01 -7.81
C VAL A 133 -17.16 -9.64 -7.34
N ILE A 134 -16.38 -9.60 -6.25
CA ILE A 134 -15.79 -8.35 -5.74
C ILE A 134 -14.88 -7.70 -6.79
N GLU A 135 -14.01 -8.48 -7.46
CA GLU A 135 -13.15 -8.01 -8.54
C GLU A 135 -13.95 -7.41 -9.69
N SER A 136 -14.97 -8.13 -10.17
CA SER A 136 -15.84 -7.67 -11.24
C SER A 136 -16.58 -6.37 -10.86
N ALA A 137 -16.99 -6.23 -9.60
CA ALA A 137 -17.64 -5.04 -9.08
C ALA A 137 -16.69 -3.84 -9.00
N LEU A 138 -15.42 -4.04 -8.60
CA LEU A 138 -14.40 -3.00 -8.56
C LEU A 138 -14.06 -2.46 -9.95
N VAL A 139 -13.85 -3.36 -10.92
CA VAL A 139 -13.60 -3.00 -12.32
C VAL A 139 -14.81 -2.28 -12.92
N SER A 140 -16.02 -2.78 -12.66
CA SER A 140 -17.27 -2.15 -13.11
C SER A 140 -17.44 -0.75 -12.51
N ARG A 141 -17.16 -0.57 -11.21
CA ARG A 141 -17.22 0.72 -10.53
C ARG A 141 -16.28 1.74 -11.14
N LEU A 142 -15.04 1.36 -11.48
CA LEU A 142 -14.13 2.25 -12.21
C LEU A 142 -14.70 2.68 -13.56
N PHE A 143 -15.22 1.72 -14.33
CA PHE A 143 -15.75 1.96 -15.65
C PHE A 143 -16.96 2.91 -15.59
N LEU A 144 -17.89 2.66 -14.67
CA LEU A 144 -19.04 3.51 -14.41
C LEU A 144 -18.64 4.92 -13.95
N THR A 145 -17.65 5.03 -13.06
CA THR A 145 -17.17 6.34 -12.58
C THR A 145 -16.51 7.12 -13.71
N LYS A 146 -15.68 6.46 -14.53
CA LYS A 146 -15.09 7.06 -15.74
C LYS A 146 -16.15 7.54 -16.72
N LYS A 147 -17.18 6.72 -16.97
CA LYS A 147 -18.31 7.06 -17.84
C LYS A 147 -19.09 8.26 -17.29
N LYS A 148 -19.47 8.23 -16.01
CA LYS A 148 -20.22 9.31 -15.35
C LYS A 148 -19.49 10.65 -15.39
N LEU A 149 -18.17 10.63 -15.12
CA LEU A 149 -17.32 11.84 -15.20
C LEU A 149 -17.22 12.37 -16.63
N ARG A 150 -17.00 11.50 -17.61
CA ARG A 150 -16.95 11.88 -19.03
C ARG A 150 -18.28 12.49 -19.49
N ASP A 151 -19.38 11.84 -19.18
CA ASP A 151 -20.72 12.29 -19.61
C ASP A 151 -21.10 13.60 -18.91
N SER A 152 -20.67 13.81 -17.66
CA SER A 152 -20.81 15.12 -16.99
C SER A 152 -20.01 16.21 -17.69
N ALA A 153 -18.74 15.93 -18.01
CA ALA A 153 -17.90 16.91 -18.69
C ALA A 153 -18.39 17.23 -20.10
N ILE A 154 -18.96 16.25 -20.83
CA ILE A 154 -19.60 16.47 -22.13
C ILE A 154 -20.85 17.35 -21.98
N ARG A 155 -21.69 17.14 -20.96
CA ARG A 155 -22.85 18.00 -20.70
C ARG A 155 -22.44 19.43 -20.39
N ASP A 156 -21.40 19.61 -19.59
CA ASP A 156 -20.86 20.95 -19.27
C ASP A 156 -20.28 21.61 -20.53
N PHE A 157 -19.60 20.85 -21.40
CA PHE A 157 -19.11 21.32 -22.69
C PHE A 157 -20.24 21.76 -23.64
N GLN A 158 -21.32 20.98 -23.72
CA GLN A 158 -22.47 21.32 -24.55
C GLN A 158 -23.21 22.59 -24.07
N ARG A 159 -23.13 22.90 -22.76
CA ARG A 159 -23.82 24.06 -22.16
C ARG A 159 -23.05 25.38 -22.34
N ASP A 160 -21.72 25.34 -22.38
CA ASP A 160 -20.82 26.51 -22.38
C ASP A 160 -19.82 26.47 -23.56
N GLN A 161 -20.32 26.22 -24.77
CA GLN A 161 -19.50 26.23 -26.00
C GLN A 161 -18.74 27.56 -26.15
N ASN A 162 -17.44 27.47 -26.45
CA ASN A 162 -16.54 28.61 -26.70
C ASN A 162 -16.28 29.55 -25.51
N ARG A 163 -16.38 29.05 -24.26
CA ARG A 163 -15.87 29.83 -23.12
C ARG A 163 -14.37 30.05 -23.26
N GLU A 164 -13.97 31.31 -23.22
CA GLU A 164 -12.58 31.73 -23.30
C GLU A 164 -12.15 32.31 -21.95
N TYR A 165 -11.06 31.78 -21.42
CA TYR A 165 -10.42 32.31 -20.22
C TYR A 165 -9.18 33.08 -20.63
N VAL A 166 -9.11 34.35 -20.26
CA VAL A 166 -7.92 35.19 -20.39
C VAL A 166 -7.37 35.45 -19.00
N PHE A 167 -6.11 35.09 -18.79
CA PHE A 167 -5.41 35.22 -17.53
C PHE A 167 -4.35 36.30 -17.65
N ASP A 168 -4.42 37.30 -16.76
CA ASP A 168 -3.40 38.32 -16.59
C ASP A 168 -2.74 38.11 -15.21
N PHE A 169 -1.52 37.60 -15.21
CA PHE A 169 -0.79 37.26 -13.98
C PHE A 169 0.03 38.45 -13.50
N TYR A 170 -0.14 38.85 -12.24
CA TYR A 170 0.63 39.87 -11.56
C TYR A 170 1.46 39.24 -10.44
N ASN A 171 2.29 40.01 -9.74
CA ASN A 171 3.16 39.47 -8.69
C ASN A 171 2.38 38.82 -7.53
N ASP A 172 1.22 39.38 -7.15
CA ASP A 172 0.48 38.93 -5.95
C ASP A 172 -0.93 38.35 -6.26
N TYR A 173 -1.42 38.54 -7.48
CA TYR A 173 -2.76 38.14 -7.88
C TYR A 173 -2.82 37.80 -9.38
N VAL A 174 -3.93 37.19 -9.79
CA VAL A 174 -4.28 36.95 -11.18
C VAL A 174 -5.66 37.54 -11.47
N ASN A 175 -5.79 38.23 -12.60
CA ASN A 175 -7.08 38.60 -13.15
C ASN A 175 -7.51 37.55 -14.17
N ILE A 176 -8.71 37.01 -13.99
CA ILE A 176 -9.31 36.01 -14.85
C ILE A 176 -10.52 36.66 -15.55
N SER A 177 -10.39 36.91 -16.83
CA SER A 177 -11.50 37.36 -17.67
C SER A 177 -12.11 36.14 -18.36
N ILE A 178 -13.37 35.85 -18.05
CA ILE A 178 -14.13 34.75 -18.63
C ILE A 178 -15.10 35.34 -19.63
N LYS A 179 -14.85 35.11 -20.91
CA LYS A 179 -15.75 35.48 -22.00
C LYS A 179 -16.62 34.28 -22.37
N SER A 180 -17.92 34.51 -22.39
CA SER A 180 -18.93 33.53 -22.80
C SER A 180 -19.90 34.18 -23.77
N GLN A 181 -20.71 33.39 -24.50
CA GLN A 181 -21.72 33.92 -25.41
C GLN A 181 -22.79 34.78 -24.70
N LYS A 182 -22.98 34.63 -23.38
CA LYS A 182 -24.04 35.30 -22.61
C LYS A 182 -23.56 36.33 -21.59
N THR A 183 -22.35 36.16 -21.05
CA THR A 183 -21.85 36.99 -19.95
C THR A 183 -20.32 37.08 -20.01
N ASP A 184 -19.82 38.31 -19.91
CA ASP A 184 -18.42 38.58 -19.64
C ASP A 184 -18.26 38.81 -18.14
N SER A 185 -17.37 38.06 -17.50
CA SER A 185 -17.07 38.22 -16.07
C SER A 185 -15.57 38.39 -15.87
N LYS A 186 -15.18 39.29 -14.97
CA LYS A 186 -13.80 39.48 -14.53
C LYS A 186 -13.72 39.13 -13.06
N ILE A 187 -12.73 38.32 -12.71
CA ILE A 187 -12.49 37.89 -11.33
C ILE A 187 -11.03 38.21 -11.00
N LYS A 188 -10.78 38.91 -9.90
CA LYS A 188 -9.44 39.15 -9.35
C LYS A 188 -9.26 38.20 -8.17
N LEU A 189 -8.23 37.35 -8.23
CA LEU A 189 -7.92 36.37 -7.17
C LEU A 189 -6.46 36.48 -6.76
N SER A 190 -6.19 36.53 -5.46
CA SER A 190 -4.84 36.38 -4.92
C SER A 190 -4.40 34.92 -5.02
N TYR A 191 -3.10 34.69 -5.21
CA TYR A 191 -2.56 33.32 -5.24
C TYR A 191 -2.83 32.52 -3.96
N LYS A 192 -2.97 33.20 -2.81
CA LYS A 192 -3.29 32.60 -1.52
C LYS A 192 -4.75 32.14 -1.40
N GLU A 193 -5.64 32.62 -2.27
CA GLU A 193 -7.05 32.20 -2.28
C GLU A 193 -7.21 30.83 -2.97
N PHE A 194 -6.25 30.42 -3.80
CA PHE A 194 -6.29 29.08 -4.38
C PHE A 194 -6.03 28.02 -3.31
N SER A 195 -6.99 27.10 -3.16
CA SER A 195 -6.86 25.89 -2.35
C SER A 195 -5.68 25.02 -2.81
N LYS A 196 -5.50 24.90 -4.13
CA LYS A 196 -4.36 24.22 -4.75
C LYS A 196 -4.15 24.65 -6.20
N VAL A 197 -2.93 24.48 -6.69
CA VAL A 197 -2.56 24.56 -8.10
C VAL A 197 -2.09 23.19 -8.56
N VAL A 198 -2.70 22.66 -9.63
CA VAL A 198 -2.31 21.36 -10.20
C VAL A 198 -1.69 21.58 -11.58
N GLU A 199 -0.41 21.29 -11.73
CA GLU A 199 0.25 21.30 -13.03
C GLU A 199 -0.14 20.05 -13.84
N SER A 200 -0.20 20.13 -15.16
CA SER A 200 -0.32 19.01 -16.11
C SER A 200 0.79 19.15 -17.15
N GLU A 201 0.83 18.29 -18.15
CA GLU A 201 1.74 18.44 -19.29
C GLU A 201 1.46 19.77 -20.03
N ASN A 202 0.20 20.01 -20.40
CA ASN A 202 -0.19 21.18 -21.20
C ASN A 202 -0.90 22.30 -20.42
N TYR A 203 -1.31 22.08 -19.17
CA TYR A 203 -2.10 23.07 -18.41
C TYR A 203 -1.56 23.31 -16.99
N TYR A 204 -1.87 24.47 -16.41
CA TYR A 204 -1.96 24.66 -14.95
C TYR A 204 -3.43 24.77 -14.55
N PHE A 205 -3.86 24.08 -13.51
CA PHE A 205 -5.21 24.16 -12.97
C PHE A 205 -5.18 24.91 -11.64
N LEU A 206 -5.67 26.15 -11.62
CA LEU A 206 -5.85 26.91 -10.37
C LEU A 206 -7.18 26.50 -9.75
N VAL A 207 -7.19 26.05 -8.50
CA VAL A 207 -8.39 25.51 -7.84
C VAL A 207 -8.83 26.41 -6.69
N ASP A 208 -10.03 26.97 -6.80
CA ASP A 208 -10.68 27.76 -5.76
C ASP A 208 -12.06 27.16 -5.45
N ASN A 209 -12.31 26.82 -4.18
CA ASN A 209 -13.60 26.27 -3.70
C ASN A 209 -14.22 25.18 -4.61
N GLY A 210 -13.39 24.31 -5.18
CA GLY A 210 -13.81 23.22 -6.07
C GLY A 210 -14.01 23.60 -7.55
N LYS A 211 -13.90 24.88 -7.92
CA LYS A 211 -13.84 25.34 -9.31
C LYS A 211 -12.41 25.28 -9.84
N TYR A 212 -12.29 24.89 -11.10
CA TYR A 212 -11.01 24.74 -11.78
C TYR A 212 -10.86 25.84 -12.85
N TYR A 213 -9.77 26.58 -12.79
CA TYR A 213 -9.38 27.57 -13.78
C TYR A 213 -8.18 27.05 -14.58
N PRO A 214 -8.39 26.60 -15.82
CA PRO A 214 -7.36 25.98 -16.63
C PRO A 214 -6.54 27.03 -17.39
N VAL A 215 -5.23 26.98 -17.24
CA VAL A 215 -4.26 27.87 -17.89
C VAL A 215 -3.47 27.03 -18.89
N ASP A 216 -3.68 27.25 -20.19
CA ASP A 216 -2.91 26.56 -21.23
C ASP A 216 -1.47 27.06 -21.23
N LYS A 217 -0.52 26.14 -21.09
CA LYS A 217 0.91 26.49 -21.07
C LYS A 217 1.40 26.93 -22.44
N ASN A 218 0.79 26.41 -23.51
CA ASN A 218 1.21 26.72 -24.88
C ASN A 218 0.75 28.10 -25.33
N SER A 219 -0.19 28.72 -24.60
CA SER A 219 -0.69 30.07 -24.90
C SER A 219 -0.08 31.17 -24.04
N LEU A 220 0.90 30.82 -23.19
CA LEU A 220 1.62 31.77 -22.34
C LEU A 220 2.44 32.74 -23.19
N GLN A 221 2.17 34.03 -23.03
CA GLN A 221 2.97 35.12 -23.60
C GLN A 221 4.12 35.44 -22.63
N GLY A 222 5.27 34.80 -22.82
CA GLY A 222 6.46 35.00 -21.99
C GLY A 222 7.10 33.67 -21.56
N ASN A 223 7.92 33.73 -20.50
CA ASN A 223 8.62 32.55 -20.00
C ASN A 223 7.73 31.72 -19.05
N VAL A 224 7.45 30.47 -19.42
CA VAL A 224 6.70 29.49 -18.63
C VAL A 224 7.32 29.28 -17.24
N ASP A 225 8.64 29.39 -17.12
CA ASP A 225 9.36 29.21 -15.85
C ASP A 225 9.12 30.38 -14.88
N SER A 226 8.89 31.58 -15.38
CA SER A 226 8.53 32.74 -14.56
C SER A 226 7.15 32.55 -13.92
N LEU A 227 6.16 32.06 -14.68
CA LEU A 227 4.86 31.74 -14.11
C LEU A 227 4.93 30.56 -13.15
N ARG A 228 5.72 29.53 -13.48
CA ARG A 228 5.90 28.37 -12.62
C ARG A 228 6.47 28.77 -11.26
N SER A 229 7.53 29.57 -11.24
CA SER A 229 8.15 30.06 -10.00
C SER A 229 7.20 30.92 -9.18
N LEU A 230 6.46 31.81 -9.84
CA LEU A 230 5.44 32.67 -9.21
C LEU A 230 4.32 31.87 -8.54
N LEU A 231 3.75 30.89 -9.26
CA LEU A 231 2.70 30.02 -8.71
C LEU A 231 3.24 29.16 -7.56
N ARG A 232 4.51 28.74 -7.62
CA ARG A 232 5.15 27.96 -6.55
C ARG A 232 5.40 28.77 -5.29
N SER A 233 5.85 30.02 -5.43
CA SER A 233 6.17 30.86 -4.26
C SER A 233 4.91 31.33 -3.53
N ASN A 234 3.79 31.48 -4.25
CA ASN A 234 2.65 32.22 -3.75
C ASN A 234 1.39 31.36 -3.51
N ALA A 235 1.26 30.16 -4.10
CA ALA A 235 0.11 29.29 -3.87
C ALA A 235 0.24 28.47 -2.59
N ASN A 236 -0.86 28.26 -1.87
CA ASN A 236 -0.87 27.47 -0.62
C ASN A 236 -0.44 26.02 -0.84
N THR A 237 -0.89 25.40 -1.93
CA THR A 237 -0.57 24.01 -2.27
C THR A 237 -0.29 23.91 -3.77
N TYR A 238 0.87 23.36 -4.15
CA TYR A 238 1.26 23.16 -5.55
C TYR A 238 1.52 21.66 -5.82
N GLU A 239 0.72 21.05 -6.70
CA GLU A 239 0.84 19.65 -7.11
C GLU A 239 1.30 19.57 -8.58
N SER A 240 2.49 19.02 -8.84
CA SER A 240 2.92 18.75 -10.21
C SER A 240 3.13 17.26 -10.49
N PRO A 241 2.48 16.70 -11.53
CA PRO A 241 2.79 15.40 -12.09
C PRO A 241 4.10 15.42 -12.90
N VAL A 242 4.48 16.59 -13.41
CA VAL A 242 5.75 16.83 -14.13
C VAL A 242 6.90 16.97 -13.13
N GLU A 243 6.63 17.46 -11.92
CA GLU A 243 7.60 17.60 -10.85
C GLU A 243 7.04 17.22 -9.48
N LYS A 244 7.24 15.94 -9.13
CA LYS A 244 8.00 15.65 -7.92
C LYS A 244 9.37 15.16 -8.36
N ILE A 245 10.32 16.09 -8.47
CA ILE A 245 11.64 16.12 -7.82
C ILE A 245 12.30 17.43 -8.31
N ASP A 246 11.98 18.54 -7.66
CA ASP A 246 13.00 19.56 -7.47
C ASP A 246 13.90 18.98 -6.39
N ASN A 247 15.08 18.53 -6.82
CA ASN A 247 16.35 18.66 -6.11
C ASN A 247 17.42 18.16 -7.06
N ARG A 248 18.16 19.12 -7.62
CA ARG A 248 19.36 18.98 -8.45
C ARG A 248 20.45 18.13 -7.77
N THR A 249 20.27 16.81 -7.64
CA THR A 249 21.26 15.90 -7.05
C THR A 249 21.25 14.46 -7.61
N SER A 250 20.22 14.03 -8.36
CA SER A 250 20.22 12.66 -8.91
C SER A 250 20.99 12.58 -10.24
N GLY A 251 22.14 11.90 -10.25
CA GLY A 251 22.93 11.65 -11.47
C GLY A 251 22.31 10.65 -12.48
N MET A 252 21.05 10.25 -12.31
CA MET A 252 20.39 9.20 -13.11
C MET A 252 19.42 9.78 -14.16
N PRO A 253 19.46 9.34 -15.43
CA PRO A 253 18.52 9.81 -16.47
C PRO A 253 17.04 9.54 -16.15
N LEU A 254 16.15 10.47 -16.51
CA LEU A 254 14.70 10.43 -16.22
C LEU A 254 14.02 9.11 -16.64
N LYS A 255 14.34 8.57 -17.83
CA LYS A 255 13.79 7.29 -18.30
C LYS A 255 14.17 6.11 -17.40
N LYS A 256 15.40 6.11 -16.86
CA LYS A 256 15.86 5.11 -15.88
C LYS A 256 15.21 5.32 -14.52
N GLN A 257 15.00 6.57 -14.08
CA GLN A 257 14.27 6.87 -12.84
C GLN A 257 12.82 6.36 -12.89
N GLY A 258 12.12 6.54 -14.01
CA GLY A 258 10.75 6.04 -14.20
C GLY A 258 10.68 4.52 -14.07
N LYS A 259 11.60 3.80 -14.73
CA LYS A 259 11.72 2.33 -14.60
C LYS A 259 12.04 1.90 -13.17
N LEU A 260 12.96 2.60 -12.49
CA LEU A 260 13.33 2.30 -11.12
C LEU A 260 12.20 2.55 -10.12
N LYS A 261 11.42 3.63 -10.30
CA LYS A 261 10.21 3.89 -9.50
C LYS A 261 9.16 2.78 -9.68
N LEU A 262 8.97 2.32 -10.91
CA LEU A 262 8.04 1.23 -11.21
C LEU A 262 8.51 -0.09 -10.59
N LEU A 263 9.79 -0.44 -10.77
CA LEU A 263 10.41 -1.62 -10.15
C LEU A 263 10.33 -1.56 -8.62
N SER A 264 10.64 -0.41 -8.02
CA SER A 264 10.54 -0.22 -6.57
C SER A 264 9.12 -0.40 -6.06
N THR A 265 8.13 0.09 -6.79
CA THR A 265 6.71 -0.07 -6.42
C THR A 265 6.31 -1.54 -6.50
N LEU A 266 6.74 -2.24 -7.55
CA LEU A 266 6.47 -3.67 -7.73
C LEU A 266 7.09 -4.50 -6.59
N ILE A 267 8.38 -4.32 -6.33
CA ILE A 267 9.10 -5.04 -5.27
C ILE A 267 8.49 -4.71 -3.90
N PHE A 268 8.14 -3.44 -3.65
CA PHE A 268 7.48 -3.03 -2.40
C PHE A 268 6.19 -3.81 -2.16
N VAL A 269 5.32 -3.90 -3.17
CA VAL A 269 4.05 -4.64 -3.08
C VAL A 269 4.31 -6.12 -2.88
N LEU A 270 5.21 -6.72 -3.67
CA LEU A 270 5.57 -8.14 -3.52
C LEU A 270 6.12 -8.46 -2.13
N THR A 271 6.89 -7.54 -1.53
CA THR A 271 7.48 -7.74 -0.20
C THR A 271 6.42 -7.97 0.88
N PHE A 272 5.23 -7.37 0.77
CA PHE A 272 4.16 -7.61 1.75
C PHE A 272 3.64 -9.05 1.73
N PHE A 273 3.75 -9.73 0.60
CA PHE A 273 3.28 -11.10 0.42
C PHE A 273 4.33 -12.15 0.76
N THR A 274 5.50 -11.73 1.25
CA THR A 274 6.62 -12.66 1.53
C THR A 274 6.31 -13.67 2.62
N LEU A 275 5.67 -13.25 3.72
CA LEU A 275 5.27 -14.17 4.81
C LEU A 275 4.22 -15.20 4.35
N PRO A 276 3.07 -14.79 3.76
CA PRO A 276 2.12 -15.75 3.21
C PRO A 276 2.74 -16.67 2.15
N LEU A 277 3.55 -16.12 1.23
CA LEU A 277 4.24 -16.91 0.22
C LEU A 277 5.20 -17.93 0.86
N ALA A 278 5.93 -17.54 1.90
CA ALA A 278 6.82 -18.43 2.62
C ALA A 278 6.04 -19.58 3.30
N MET A 279 4.88 -19.30 3.90
CA MET A 279 4.02 -20.34 4.48
C MET A 279 3.54 -21.33 3.43
N ILE A 280 3.09 -20.86 2.26
CA ILE A 280 2.68 -21.73 1.15
C ILE A 280 3.84 -22.61 0.68
N VAL A 281 5.05 -22.06 0.59
CA VAL A 281 6.23 -22.83 0.19
C VAL A 281 6.54 -23.92 1.23
N VAL A 282 6.46 -23.61 2.53
CA VAL A 282 6.63 -24.59 3.62
C VAL A 282 5.58 -25.69 3.51
N GLU A 283 4.30 -25.34 3.38
CA GLU A 283 3.19 -26.29 3.30
C GLU A 283 3.32 -27.19 2.06
N THR A 284 3.57 -26.60 0.90
CA THR A 284 3.75 -27.33 -0.37
C THR A 284 4.93 -28.29 -0.27
N TYR A 285 6.06 -27.85 0.29
CA TYR A 285 7.22 -28.73 0.48
C TYR A 285 6.92 -29.86 1.47
N SER A 286 6.21 -29.55 2.56
CA SER A 286 5.86 -30.52 3.60
C SER A 286 5.00 -31.67 3.04
N GLN A 287 4.16 -31.42 2.05
CA GLN A 287 3.39 -32.47 1.35
C GLN A 287 4.26 -33.46 0.57
N PHE A 288 5.47 -33.09 0.16
CA PHE A 288 6.40 -33.98 -0.55
C PHE A 288 7.33 -34.74 0.40
N LEU A 289 7.31 -34.43 1.70
CA LEU A 289 8.07 -35.18 2.68
C LEU A 289 7.27 -36.38 3.18
N PRO A 290 7.92 -37.55 3.37
CA PRO A 290 7.26 -38.72 3.96
C PRO A 290 6.82 -38.51 5.42
N ASN A 291 7.24 -37.41 6.06
CA ASN A 291 6.96 -37.07 7.46
C ASN A 291 5.74 -36.14 7.61
N TYR A 292 4.70 -36.29 6.78
CA TYR A 292 3.50 -35.45 6.91
C TYR A 292 2.80 -35.72 8.24
N SER A 293 3.16 -34.91 9.23
CA SER A 293 2.58 -34.81 10.56
C SER A 293 2.33 -33.32 10.76
N ASN A 294 1.21 -32.94 11.35
CA ASN A 294 0.94 -31.52 11.61
C ASN A 294 2.06 -30.89 12.46
N LEU A 295 2.73 -31.70 13.29
CA LEU A 295 3.89 -31.35 14.10
C LEU A 295 5.19 -31.09 13.31
N SER A 296 5.38 -31.67 12.12
CA SER A 296 6.59 -31.43 11.29
C SER A 296 6.60 -30.05 10.62
N SER A 297 5.49 -29.31 10.71
CA SER A 297 5.38 -27.94 10.18
C SER A 297 6.42 -27.00 10.79
N VAL A 298 6.73 -27.14 12.08
CA VAL A 298 7.72 -26.29 12.77
C VAL A 298 9.12 -26.57 12.25
N GLU A 299 9.47 -27.85 12.04
CA GLU A 299 10.77 -28.28 11.53
C GLU A 299 11.01 -27.76 10.12
N ASN A 300 9.97 -27.67 9.31
CA ASN A 300 10.06 -27.19 7.94
C ASN A 300 10.11 -25.65 7.82
N LEU A 301 9.99 -24.89 8.92
CA LEU A 301 10.02 -23.43 8.87
C LEU A 301 11.36 -22.86 8.37
N TRP A 302 12.47 -23.60 8.41
CA TRP A 302 13.75 -23.14 7.83
C TRP A 302 13.61 -22.78 6.34
N ILE A 303 12.65 -23.41 5.63
CA ILE A 303 12.40 -23.22 4.20
C ILE A 303 11.91 -21.79 3.90
N MET A 304 11.32 -21.10 4.88
CA MET A 304 10.90 -19.71 4.73
C MET A 304 12.06 -18.80 4.30
N ILE A 305 13.31 -19.17 4.60
CA ILE A 305 14.51 -18.45 4.18
C ILE A 305 14.66 -18.37 2.65
N LEU A 306 14.07 -19.29 1.88
CA LEU A 306 14.11 -19.29 0.42
C LEU A 306 13.40 -18.06 -0.18
N VAL A 307 12.47 -17.44 0.56
CA VAL A 307 11.73 -16.24 0.14
C VAL A 307 12.46 -14.93 0.54
N LEU A 308 13.52 -15.02 1.36
CA LEU A 308 14.32 -13.89 1.82
C LEU A 308 14.92 -12.99 0.70
N PRO A 309 15.26 -13.49 -0.51
CA PRO A 309 15.74 -12.62 -1.58
C PRO A 309 14.80 -11.44 -1.92
N LEU A 310 13.49 -11.59 -1.71
CA LEU A 310 12.50 -10.57 -2.07
C LEU A 310 12.52 -9.36 -1.09
N PRO A 311 12.46 -9.54 0.26
CA PRO A 311 12.72 -8.45 1.20
C PRO A 311 14.11 -7.81 1.02
N VAL A 312 15.15 -8.61 0.76
CA VAL A 312 16.50 -8.11 0.51
C VAL A 312 16.53 -7.23 -0.74
N ALA A 313 15.90 -7.66 -1.83
CA ALA A 313 15.75 -6.86 -3.05
C ALA A 313 14.99 -5.56 -2.78
N SER A 314 14.01 -5.56 -1.86
CA SER A 314 13.29 -4.36 -1.43
C SER A 314 14.22 -3.37 -0.73
N VAL A 315 15.02 -3.83 0.25
CA VAL A 315 16.01 -3.00 0.93
C VAL A 315 17.02 -2.43 -0.07
N ILE A 316 17.61 -3.28 -0.91
CA ILE A 316 18.59 -2.87 -1.94
C ILE A 316 17.99 -1.81 -2.87
N THR A 317 16.77 -2.03 -3.36
CA THR A 317 16.08 -1.08 -4.25
C THR A 317 15.83 0.25 -3.53
N GLY A 318 15.40 0.22 -2.28
CA GLY A 318 15.22 1.42 -1.46
C GLY A 318 16.52 2.20 -1.21
N LEU A 319 17.63 1.50 -0.97
CA LEU A 319 18.96 2.10 -0.85
C LEU A 319 19.44 2.72 -2.17
N ILE A 320 19.26 2.03 -3.29
CA ILE A 320 19.56 2.57 -4.63
C ILE A 320 18.74 3.84 -4.90
N MET A 321 17.46 3.87 -4.51
CA MET A 321 16.63 5.08 -4.63
C MET A 321 17.17 6.23 -3.78
N LYS A 322 17.53 5.97 -2.51
CA LYS A 322 18.11 6.99 -1.62
C LYS A 322 19.43 7.53 -2.15
N LYS A 323 20.32 6.67 -2.66
CA LYS A 323 21.59 7.06 -3.30
C LYS A 323 21.39 8.02 -4.48
N ASN A 324 20.26 7.89 -5.18
CA ASN A 324 19.88 8.76 -6.29
C ASN A 324 18.89 9.87 -5.88
N ALA A 325 18.91 10.31 -4.61
CA ALA A 325 18.06 11.38 -4.07
C ALA A 325 16.54 11.17 -4.26
N MET A 326 16.09 9.92 -4.41
CA MET A 326 14.68 9.56 -4.51
C MET A 326 14.15 9.00 -3.18
N LYS A 327 12.82 9.07 -2.99
CA LYS A 327 12.14 8.51 -1.82
C LYS A 327 12.14 6.97 -1.90
N GLY A 328 13.03 6.33 -1.15
CA GLY A 328 13.13 4.86 -1.03
C GLY A 328 12.85 4.30 0.37
N THR A 329 12.60 5.15 1.38
CA THR A 329 12.52 4.73 2.79
C THR A 329 11.49 3.64 3.05
N LYS A 330 10.34 3.65 2.35
CA LYS A 330 9.30 2.64 2.52
C LYS A 330 9.78 1.23 2.18
N ASN A 331 10.51 1.09 1.08
CA ASN A 331 11.09 -0.20 0.66
C ASN A 331 12.14 -0.70 1.65
N ILE A 332 12.96 0.21 2.21
CA ILE A 332 13.95 -0.14 3.23
C ILE A 332 13.25 -0.67 4.48
N VAL A 333 12.26 0.07 5.01
CA VAL A 333 11.56 -0.29 6.24
C VAL A 333 10.80 -1.60 6.08
N VAL A 334 10.00 -1.75 5.02
CA VAL A 334 9.21 -2.96 4.79
C VAL A 334 10.11 -4.17 4.50
N GLY A 335 11.16 -3.99 3.71
CA GLY A 335 12.13 -5.05 3.46
C GLY A 335 12.86 -5.52 4.72
N ALA A 336 13.25 -4.59 5.59
CA ALA A 336 13.91 -4.93 6.86
C ALA A 336 12.96 -5.65 7.83
N ILE A 337 11.72 -5.17 7.97
CA ILE A 337 10.72 -5.80 8.85
C ILE A 337 10.40 -7.21 8.35
N MET A 338 10.04 -7.35 7.07
CA MET A 338 9.66 -8.66 6.52
C MET A 338 10.84 -9.63 6.48
N GLY A 339 12.04 -9.16 6.14
CA GLY A 339 13.26 -9.97 6.18
C GLY A 339 13.58 -10.43 7.61
N GLY A 340 13.46 -9.54 8.60
CA GLY A 340 13.63 -9.88 10.02
C GLY A 340 12.64 -10.93 10.49
N LEU A 341 11.35 -10.78 10.16
CA LEU A 341 10.33 -11.78 10.50
C LEU A 341 10.64 -13.14 9.88
N LEU A 342 11.02 -13.20 8.59
CA LEU A 342 11.42 -14.45 7.94
C LEU A 342 12.60 -15.11 8.66
N ILE A 343 13.62 -14.36 9.04
CA ILE A 343 14.78 -14.90 9.78
C ILE A 343 14.35 -15.46 11.13
N VAL A 344 13.49 -14.73 11.86
CA VAL A 344 12.96 -15.20 13.16
C VAL A 344 12.21 -16.51 12.99
N TYR A 345 11.22 -16.59 12.09
CA TYR A 345 10.47 -17.84 11.89
C TYR A 345 11.34 -18.97 11.35
N SER A 346 12.28 -18.67 10.44
CA SER A 346 13.21 -19.69 9.91
C SER A 346 14.16 -20.25 10.97
N SER A 347 14.34 -19.55 12.09
CA SER A 347 15.17 -20.02 13.21
C SER A 347 14.42 -20.94 14.18
N PHE A 348 13.11 -21.11 14.04
CA PHE A 348 12.31 -21.93 14.95
C PHE A 348 12.78 -23.39 15.04
N PRO A 349 13.17 -24.08 13.94
CA PRO A 349 13.74 -25.42 14.05
C PRO A 349 14.97 -25.49 14.94
N LEU A 350 15.80 -24.43 14.98
CA LEU A 350 16.98 -24.37 15.84
C LEU A 350 16.63 -24.16 17.32
N VAL A 351 15.56 -23.42 17.60
CA VAL A 351 15.13 -23.09 18.96
C VAL A 351 14.27 -24.19 19.56
N PHE A 352 13.36 -24.76 18.76
CA PHE A 352 12.34 -25.70 19.21
C PHE A 352 12.64 -27.15 18.84
N GLY A 353 13.63 -27.41 17.98
CA GLY A 353 14.00 -28.77 17.57
C GLY A 353 14.42 -29.67 18.73
N ALA A 354 14.92 -29.11 19.84
CA ALA A 354 15.24 -29.88 21.04
C ALA A 354 14.01 -30.52 21.71
N TYR A 355 12.80 -30.01 21.43
CA TYR A 355 11.54 -30.53 21.94
C TYR A 355 10.87 -31.51 20.98
N ILE A 356 11.49 -31.80 19.83
CA ILE A 356 10.97 -32.69 18.80
C ILE A 356 11.83 -33.97 18.75
N SER A 357 11.18 -35.12 18.71
CA SER A 357 11.80 -36.45 18.61
C SER A 357 11.17 -37.23 17.47
N HIS A 358 11.96 -38.08 16.81
CA HIS A 358 11.51 -39.03 15.78
C HIS A 358 11.74 -40.49 16.17
N ASP A 359 11.93 -40.76 17.46
CA ASP A 359 12.21 -42.09 17.97
C ASP A 359 10.95 -42.96 18.00
N TYR A 360 10.81 -43.88 17.03
CA TYR A 360 9.68 -44.79 16.94
C TYR A 360 9.60 -45.79 18.09
N SER A 361 10.69 -46.03 18.83
CA SER A 361 10.65 -46.94 19.98
C SER A 361 9.63 -46.52 21.03
N TYR A 362 9.28 -45.23 21.09
CA TYR A 362 8.17 -44.68 21.86
C TYR A 362 6.83 -45.39 21.57
N VAL A 363 6.50 -45.65 20.30
CA VAL A 363 5.23 -46.30 19.93
C VAL A 363 5.20 -47.76 20.44
N ASN A 364 6.35 -48.45 20.38
CA ASN A 364 6.48 -49.81 20.88
C ASN A 364 6.39 -49.90 22.41
N ASP A 365 6.84 -48.86 23.12
CA ASP A 365 6.68 -48.77 24.58
C ASP A 365 5.24 -48.39 24.97
N LEU A 366 4.57 -47.60 24.14
CA LEU A 366 3.17 -47.26 24.32
C LEU A 366 2.27 -48.47 24.14
N GLU A 367 2.52 -49.34 23.16
CA GLU A 367 1.84 -50.63 22.98
C GLU A 367 1.80 -51.47 24.27
N LYS A 368 2.95 -51.58 24.97
CA LYS A 368 3.03 -52.31 26.25
C LYS A 368 2.19 -51.67 27.34
N THR A 369 2.00 -50.37 27.27
CA THR A 369 1.23 -49.60 28.26
C THR A 369 -0.27 -49.78 28.03
N ILE A 370 -0.72 -49.69 26.78
CA ILE A 370 -2.14 -49.78 26.42
C ILE A 370 -2.64 -51.21 26.22
N ASP A 371 -1.78 -52.23 26.31
CA ASP A 371 -2.10 -53.66 26.06
C ASP A 371 -2.88 -53.86 24.74
N PHE A 372 -2.45 -53.17 23.68
CA PHE A 372 -3.05 -53.23 22.36
C PHE A 372 -1.98 -53.12 21.28
N GLU A 373 -1.84 -54.16 20.46
CA GLU A 373 -0.79 -54.30 19.44
C GLU A 373 -0.87 -53.20 18.38
N LEU A 374 0.22 -52.45 18.18
CA LEU A 374 0.36 -51.39 17.20
C LEU A 374 1.29 -51.86 16.05
N PRO A 375 1.23 -51.24 14.86
CA PRO A 375 2.21 -51.55 13.81
C PRO A 375 3.65 -51.28 14.26
N ASP A 376 4.58 -52.17 13.93
CA ASP A 376 6.00 -52.10 14.32
C ASP A 376 6.79 -51.08 13.50
N LYS A 377 6.27 -50.67 12.34
CA LYS A 377 6.95 -49.78 11.40
C LYS A 377 6.15 -48.54 11.02
N GLY A 378 6.72 -47.39 11.35
CA GLY A 378 6.21 -46.11 10.93
C GLY A 378 7.22 -44.98 11.09
N LEU A 379 6.72 -43.78 10.89
CA LEU A 379 7.40 -42.53 11.18
C LEU A 379 6.66 -41.87 12.33
N VAL A 380 7.38 -41.29 13.28
CA VAL A 380 6.78 -40.54 14.38
C VAL A 380 7.42 -39.17 14.49
N THR A 381 6.61 -38.17 14.83
CA THR A 381 7.07 -36.85 15.26
C THR A 381 6.43 -36.58 16.61
N THR A 382 7.25 -36.47 17.63
CA THR A 382 6.84 -36.30 19.03
C THR A 382 7.30 -34.96 19.53
N GLN A 383 6.37 -34.08 19.90
CA GLN A 383 6.64 -32.80 20.55
C GLN A 383 6.40 -32.90 22.05
N LYS A 384 7.43 -32.59 22.83
CA LYS A 384 7.36 -32.53 24.30
C LYS A 384 7.07 -31.10 24.76
N PHE A 385 6.17 -30.97 25.73
CA PHE A 385 5.84 -29.70 26.36
C PHE A 385 6.48 -29.65 27.74
N ASP A 386 7.18 -28.55 28.04
CA ASP A 386 7.64 -28.31 29.42
C ASP A 386 6.42 -28.08 30.31
N ALA A 387 6.47 -28.65 31.52
CA ALA A 387 5.44 -28.53 32.55
C ALA A 387 5.26 -27.05 32.97
N GLY A 388 4.43 -26.31 32.22
CA GLY A 388 4.21 -24.88 32.44
C GLY A 388 3.11 -24.25 31.59
N SER A 389 2.61 -24.92 30.55
CA SER A 389 1.46 -24.46 29.77
C SER A 389 0.18 -25.19 30.16
N SER A 390 -0.40 -24.83 31.31
CA SER A 390 -1.77 -25.24 31.66
C SER A 390 -2.75 -24.29 30.95
N ILE A 391 -3.39 -24.75 29.88
CA ILE A 391 -4.52 -24.02 29.28
C ILE A 391 -5.82 -24.36 30.05
N ASP A 392 -5.86 -25.48 30.77
CA ASP A 392 -7.05 -26.01 31.48
C ASP A 392 -6.65 -26.85 32.72
N SER A 393 -7.63 -27.54 33.34
CA SER A 393 -7.45 -28.59 34.37
C SER A 393 -6.63 -29.81 33.89
N ALA A 394 -6.22 -29.83 32.62
CA ALA A 394 -5.32 -30.80 32.02
C ALA A 394 -4.00 -30.14 31.57
N VAL A 395 -2.88 -30.76 31.93
CA VAL A 395 -1.52 -30.40 31.51
C VAL A 395 -1.06 -31.42 30.48
N THR A 396 -0.95 -31.00 29.22
CA THR A 396 -0.37 -31.83 28.16
C THR A 396 1.13 -31.94 28.36
N GLU A 397 1.64 -33.17 28.43
CA GLU A 397 3.06 -33.47 28.54
C GLU A 397 3.68 -33.69 27.17
N CYS A 398 2.95 -34.35 26.27
CA CYS A 398 3.46 -34.74 24.97
C CYS A 398 2.36 -34.87 23.91
N GLU A 399 2.68 -34.57 22.66
CA GLU A 399 1.84 -34.83 21.50
C GLU A 399 2.68 -35.51 20.42
N SER A 400 2.17 -36.59 19.83
CA SER A 400 2.83 -37.33 18.77
C SER A 400 1.91 -37.53 17.57
N ASP A 401 2.47 -37.36 16.38
CA ASP A 401 1.86 -37.76 15.12
C ASP A 401 2.63 -38.98 14.59
N VAL A 402 1.92 -40.06 14.32
CA VAL A 402 2.48 -41.31 13.80
C VAL A 402 1.90 -41.57 12.41
N LEU A 403 2.76 -41.93 11.46
CA LEU A 403 2.38 -42.43 10.14
C LEU A 403 2.84 -43.89 10.04
N PHE A 404 1.91 -44.81 9.86
CA PHE A 404 2.25 -46.21 9.62
C PHE A 404 2.64 -46.42 8.16
N THR A 405 3.66 -47.24 7.92
CA THR A 405 4.27 -47.36 6.58
C THR A 405 4.21 -48.76 5.99
N LYS A 406 3.97 -49.79 6.81
CA LYS A 406 3.92 -51.18 6.35
C LYS A 406 2.48 -51.64 6.15
N GLU A 407 2.07 -51.69 4.88
CA GLU A 407 0.70 -52.00 4.45
C GLU A 407 0.13 -53.29 5.04
N GLU A 408 0.93 -54.36 5.11
CA GLU A 408 0.50 -55.64 5.71
C GLU A 408 0.12 -55.51 7.19
N GLU A 409 0.87 -54.71 7.97
CA GLU A 409 0.61 -54.49 9.39
C GLU A 409 -0.61 -53.57 9.58
N ILE A 410 -0.75 -52.55 8.72
CA ILE A 410 -1.89 -51.62 8.74
C ILE A 410 -3.19 -52.37 8.54
N VAL A 411 -3.28 -53.27 7.55
CA VAL A 411 -4.48 -54.06 7.30
C VAL A 411 -4.85 -54.94 8.51
N VAL A 412 -3.87 -55.55 9.16
CA VAL A 412 -4.10 -56.35 10.37
C VAL A 412 -4.58 -55.46 11.52
N PHE A 413 -3.94 -54.31 11.72
CA PHE A 413 -4.28 -53.34 12.75
C PHE A 413 -5.69 -52.79 12.58
N GLU A 414 -6.09 -52.37 11.38
CA GLU A 414 -7.43 -51.85 11.12
C GLU A 414 -8.54 -52.89 11.33
N ASN A 415 -8.27 -54.16 10.99
CA ASN A 415 -9.21 -55.24 11.29
C ASN A 415 -9.39 -55.42 12.81
N LYS A 416 -8.29 -55.33 13.58
CA LYS A 416 -8.35 -55.36 15.06
C LYS A 416 -9.14 -54.17 15.60
N LEU A 417 -8.87 -52.95 15.12
CA LEU A 417 -9.61 -51.73 15.50
C LEU A 417 -11.13 -51.90 15.33
N ARG A 418 -11.58 -52.37 14.16
CA ARG A 418 -13.00 -52.55 13.85
C ARG A 418 -13.69 -53.65 14.68
N SER A 419 -12.91 -54.63 15.14
CA SER A 419 -13.43 -55.76 15.95
C SER A 419 -13.38 -55.49 17.46
N SER A 420 -12.63 -54.47 17.89
CA SER A 420 -12.41 -54.15 19.30
C SER A 420 -13.50 -53.22 19.82
N SER A 421 -13.97 -53.47 21.05
CA SER A 421 -14.86 -52.53 21.77
C SER A 421 -14.10 -51.37 22.43
N LEU A 422 -12.77 -51.37 22.37
CA LEU A 422 -11.92 -50.35 23.00
C LEU A 422 -11.84 -49.05 22.19
N TRP A 423 -12.21 -49.10 20.91
CA TRP A 423 -12.16 -47.97 20.00
C TRP A 423 -13.57 -47.54 19.63
N SER A 424 -13.79 -46.23 19.59
CA SER A 424 -15.09 -45.65 19.26
C SER A 424 -14.96 -44.62 18.16
N ASN A 425 -16.00 -44.50 17.33
CA ASN A 425 -16.08 -43.48 16.27
C ASN A 425 -16.54 -42.11 16.81
N SER A 426 -16.79 -42.01 18.12
CA SER A 426 -17.16 -40.78 18.80
C SER A 426 -16.81 -40.86 20.29
N VAL A 427 -16.63 -39.72 20.94
CA VAL A 427 -16.50 -39.66 22.39
C VAL A 427 -17.88 -39.44 23.01
N ASP A 428 -18.30 -40.31 23.94
CA ASP A 428 -19.54 -40.12 24.69
C ASP A 428 -19.47 -38.79 25.46
N THR A 429 -20.58 -38.05 25.50
CA THR A 429 -20.82 -36.88 26.38
C THR A 429 -20.25 -37.05 27.79
N LYS A 430 -20.34 -38.25 28.37
CA LYS A 430 -19.82 -38.55 29.72
C LYS A 430 -18.29 -38.57 29.80
N ASN A 431 -17.62 -38.82 28.69
CA ASN A 431 -16.18 -38.97 28.58
C ASN A 431 -15.47 -37.67 28.17
N PHE A 432 -16.21 -36.62 27.79
CA PHE A 432 -15.61 -35.30 27.49
C PHE A 432 -14.85 -34.72 28.68
N GLY A 433 -15.29 -34.99 29.90
CA GLY A 433 -14.60 -34.54 31.12
C GLY A 433 -13.23 -35.20 31.33
N MET A 434 -12.87 -36.20 30.52
CA MET A 434 -11.56 -36.84 30.54
C MET A 434 -10.60 -36.27 29.50
N LEU A 435 -11.05 -35.44 28.55
CA LEU A 435 -10.20 -34.92 27.48
C LEU A 435 -9.45 -33.66 27.91
N SER A 436 -8.20 -33.54 27.47
CA SER A 436 -7.53 -32.23 27.43
C SER A 436 -8.15 -31.35 26.34
N THR A 437 -8.00 -30.02 26.47
CA THR A 437 -8.42 -29.06 25.44
C THR A 437 -7.80 -29.42 24.09
N LEU A 438 -6.53 -29.82 24.08
CA LEU A 438 -5.81 -30.21 22.87
C LEU A 438 -6.44 -31.45 22.22
N ALA A 439 -6.72 -32.50 23.00
CA ALA A 439 -7.37 -33.70 22.51
C ALA A 439 -8.76 -33.44 21.93
N SER A 440 -9.51 -32.50 22.53
CA SER A 440 -10.86 -32.15 22.06
C SER A 440 -10.90 -31.63 20.62
N PHE A 441 -9.83 -30.98 20.12
CA PHE A 441 -9.77 -30.49 18.74
C PHE A 441 -9.70 -31.60 17.69
N TYR A 442 -9.26 -32.80 18.08
CA TYR A 442 -9.05 -33.91 17.15
C TYR A 442 -10.20 -34.92 17.13
N VAL A 443 -11.12 -34.87 18.10
CA VAL A 443 -12.24 -35.83 18.20
C VAL A 443 -13.09 -35.90 16.92
N SER A 444 -13.31 -34.78 16.23
CA SER A 444 -14.13 -34.77 15.00
C SER A 444 -13.38 -35.16 13.72
N SER A 445 -12.05 -35.31 13.78
CA SER A 445 -11.19 -35.41 12.59
C SER A 445 -10.64 -36.82 12.34
N TYR A 446 -10.96 -37.78 13.20
CA TYR A 446 -10.42 -39.14 13.18
C TYR A 446 -11.55 -40.18 13.24
N ASP A 447 -11.29 -41.36 12.68
CA ASP A 447 -12.28 -42.43 12.53
C ASP A 447 -12.45 -43.27 13.80
N PHE A 448 -11.35 -43.50 14.52
CA PHE A 448 -11.29 -44.34 15.72
C PHE A 448 -10.60 -43.59 16.84
N ILE A 449 -11.22 -43.58 18.01
CA ILE A 449 -10.75 -42.84 19.18
C ILE A 449 -10.74 -43.76 20.39
N MET A 450 -9.70 -43.63 21.21
CA MET A 450 -9.53 -44.32 22.47
C MET A 450 -8.94 -43.36 23.51
N ILE A 451 -9.53 -43.35 24.70
CA ILE A 451 -9.00 -42.67 25.88
C ILE A 451 -8.57 -43.77 26.86
N TYR A 452 -7.31 -43.74 27.28
CA TYR A 452 -6.76 -44.72 28.21
C TYR A 452 -6.28 -44.05 29.49
N ASN A 453 -6.69 -44.57 30.64
CA ASN A 453 -6.22 -44.11 31.95
C ASN A 453 -5.03 -44.95 32.41
N VAL A 454 -3.84 -44.35 32.40
CA VAL A 454 -2.58 -45.06 32.70
C VAL A 454 -2.53 -45.52 34.16
N ASN A 455 -3.14 -44.77 35.08
CA ASN A 455 -3.12 -45.14 36.50
C ASN A 455 -4.06 -46.32 36.81
N LEU A 456 -5.19 -46.42 36.12
CA LEU A 456 -6.22 -47.42 36.40
C LEU A 456 -6.20 -48.62 35.43
N GLY A 457 -5.53 -48.48 34.29
CA GLY A 457 -5.54 -49.50 33.23
C GLY A 457 -6.89 -49.66 32.54
N THR A 458 -7.71 -48.60 32.53
CA THR A 458 -9.08 -48.62 31.99
C THR A 458 -9.19 -47.85 30.68
N TYR A 459 -10.14 -48.25 29.83
CA TYR A 459 -10.38 -47.69 28.49
C TYR A 459 -11.75 -47.01 28.46
N ASN A 460 -11.80 -45.76 28.02
CA ASN A 460 -13.02 -44.97 27.81
C ASN A 460 -13.96 -44.94 29.03
N GLU A 461 -13.42 -45.07 30.24
CA GLU A 461 -14.18 -45.13 31.49
C GLU A 461 -13.77 -44.00 32.43
N LEU A 462 -14.76 -43.27 32.94
CA LEU A 462 -14.54 -42.21 33.92
C LEU A 462 -14.06 -42.83 35.24
N PRO A 463 -13.00 -42.30 35.87
CA PRO A 463 -12.59 -42.76 37.19
C PRO A 463 -13.74 -42.70 38.20
N ALA A 464 -13.76 -43.63 39.16
CA ALA A 464 -14.79 -43.69 40.20
C ALA A 464 -14.50 -42.75 41.40
N SER A 465 -13.32 -42.14 41.44
CA SER A 465 -12.86 -41.27 42.53
C SER A 465 -12.25 -40.00 41.98
N SER A 466 -12.35 -38.90 42.73
CA SER A 466 -11.65 -37.66 42.38
C SER A 466 -10.15 -37.82 42.57
N GLY A 467 -9.36 -37.22 41.68
CA GLY A 467 -7.91 -37.31 41.73
C GLY A 467 -7.23 -36.82 40.46
N THR A 468 -5.91 -36.92 40.46
CA THR A 468 -5.05 -36.61 39.32
C THR A 468 -4.74 -37.88 38.55
N TYR A 469 -5.01 -37.88 37.25
CA TYR A 469 -4.85 -39.05 36.39
C TYR A 469 -3.98 -38.71 35.17
N HIS A 470 -3.07 -39.61 34.83
CA HIS A 470 -2.33 -39.64 33.59
C HIS A 470 -3.18 -40.34 32.54
N MET A 471 -3.44 -39.63 31.46
CA MET A 471 -4.34 -40.04 30.39
C MET A 471 -3.60 -40.06 29.06
N LEU A 472 -3.92 -41.05 28.25
CA LEU A 472 -3.52 -41.14 26.84
C LEU A 472 -4.78 -40.96 25.99
N PHE A 473 -4.73 -40.04 25.04
CA PHE A 473 -5.71 -39.93 23.97
C PHE A 473 -5.06 -40.44 22.69
N LEU A 474 -5.66 -41.45 22.06
CA LEU A 474 -5.25 -41.98 20.79
C LEU A 474 -6.37 -41.81 19.78
N ALA A 475 -6.05 -41.33 18.59
CA ALA A 475 -7.01 -41.20 17.50
C ALA A 475 -6.39 -41.64 16.17
N TYR A 476 -7.07 -42.51 15.43
CA TYR A 476 -6.58 -43.09 14.18
C TYR A 476 -7.48 -42.73 12.98
N ASN A 477 -6.86 -42.36 11.86
CA ASN A 477 -7.51 -42.02 10.61
C ASN A 477 -7.10 -43.05 9.54
N SER A 478 -8.09 -43.81 9.07
CA SER A 478 -7.91 -44.90 8.12
C SER A 478 -7.67 -44.45 6.68
N ASN A 479 -7.98 -43.19 6.35
CA ASN A 479 -7.74 -42.67 4.99
C ASN A 479 -6.25 -42.41 4.75
N ASP A 480 -5.54 -41.91 5.76
CA ASP A 480 -4.16 -41.45 5.64
C ASP A 480 -3.16 -42.32 6.43
N ASN A 481 -3.63 -43.40 7.08
CA ASN A 481 -2.83 -44.30 7.93
C ASN A 481 -2.10 -43.58 9.08
N THR A 482 -2.71 -42.53 9.61
CA THR A 482 -2.11 -41.67 10.64
C THR A 482 -2.77 -41.88 12.00
N MET A 483 -1.97 -41.78 13.06
CA MET A 483 -2.42 -41.80 14.44
C MET A 483 -1.94 -40.56 15.19
N LYS A 484 -2.86 -39.94 15.93
CA LYS A 484 -2.58 -38.90 16.91
C LYS A 484 -2.49 -39.51 18.29
N ILE A 485 -1.47 -39.13 19.05
CA ILE A 485 -1.29 -39.54 20.45
C ILE A 485 -1.07 -38.28 21.28
N ILE A 486 -1.84 -38.11 22.37
CA ILE A 486 -1.68 -36.99 23.30
C ILE A 486 -1.61 -37.54 24.72
N GLU A 487 -0.53 -37.20 25.41
CA GLU A 487 -0.29 -37.55 26.81
C GLU A 487 -0.54 -36.33 27.68
N TYR A 488 -1.36 -36.49 28.71
CA TYR A 488 -1.71 -35.37 29.58
C TYR A 488 -2.10 -35.84 30.97
N VAL A 489 -1.90 -34.95 31.93
CA VAL A 489 -2.29 -35.13 33.33
C VAL A 489 -3.53 -34.27 33.57
N ILE A 490 -4.63 -34.87 34.02
CA ILE A 490 -5.89 -34.16 34.29
C ILE A 490 -6.34 -34.35 35.73
N GLU A 491 -6.83 -33.27 36.34
CA GLU A 491 -7.51 -33.32 37.64
C GLU A 491 -9.01 -33.52 37.43
N ILE A 492 -9.54 -34.65 37.91
CA ILE A 492 -10.96 -34.99 37.81
C ILE A 492 -11.60 -34.85 39.18
N THR A 493 -12.68 -34.06 39.25
CA THR A 493 -13.52 -33.91 40.46
C THR A 493 -14.90 -34.51 40.18
N ILE A 494 -15.28 -35.52 40.97
CA ILE A 494 -16.59 -36.17 40.91
C ILE A 494 -17.44 -35.59 42.04
N ASN A 495 -18.52 -34.89 41.65
CA ASN A 495 -19.50 -34.30 42.57
C ASN A 495 -20.57 -35.28 43.02
#